data_AF-A0A6U1SPH7-F1
#
_entry.id   AF-A0A6U1SPH7-F1
#
_cell.length_a   1.000
_cell.length_b   1.000
_cell.length_c   1.000
_cell.angle_alpha   90.00
_cell.angle_beta   90.00
_cell.angle_gamma   90.00
#
_symmetry.space_group_name_H-M   'P 1'
#
loop_
_entity.id
_entity.type
_entity.pdbx_description
1 polymer ?
#
loop_
_entity_poly.entity_id
_entity_poly.type
_entity_poly.pdbx_seq_one_letter_code
_entity_poly.pdbx_strand_id
1 'polypeptide(L)'
;KMNDPFDTVDRPRNTRPRSSSSTLRVKSQFQSLRTRGLCRSPKVRTNKSVEFAFLEVREFPMILGDNPSCMDGPPITIDWGYDPETHFILDVATFEQMRGRRRPTGDLIVPKAVRERWLMNCGVSKREIAHVVRQVRREKHSRMVSNHNQNFDPLNEAIEKTTSGIKKLFVFKKSSYERSLESYHEPEHSLSRRVY
;
A
#
# COMPACT_ATOMS: atom_id res chain seq x y z
N LYS A 1 -29.80 -21.74 -26.37
CA LYS A 1 -29.52 -20.31 -26.14
C LYS A 1 -30.30 -19.90 -24.89
N MET A 2 -29.67 -20.05 -23.72
CA MET A 2 -30.23 -19.67 -22.42
C MET A 2 -29.60 -18.34 -22.04
N ASN A 3 -30.42 -17.35 -21.71
CA ASN A 3 -30.00 -16.04 -21.25
C ASN A 3 -29.79 -16.10 -19.73
N ASP A 4 -28.63 -15.65 -19.25
CA ASP A 4 -28.31 -15.49 -17.83
C ASP A 4 -29.06 -14.28 -17.22
N PRO A 5 -29.67 -14.39 -16.03
CA PRO A 5 -30.51 -13.34 -15.45
C PRO A 5 -29.79 -12.43 -14.42
N PHE A 6 -28.50 -12.15 -14.60
CA PHE A 6 -27.73 -11.33 -13.63
C PHE A 6 -27.09 -10.06 -14.20
N ASP A 7 -27.65 -9.52 -15.28
CA ASP A 7 -27.31 -8.15 -15.71
C ASP A 7 -28.25 -7.12 -15.06
N THR A 8 -27.64 -6.04 -14.60
CA THR A 8 -28.22 -4.78 -14.08
C THR A 8 -28.39 -4.70 -12.55
N VAL A 9 -27.29 -4.43 -11.85
CA VAL A 9 -27.35 -3.65 -10.61
C VAL A 9 -26.67 -2.31 -10.87
N ASP A 10 -27.49 -1.29 -11.15
CA ASP A 10 -27.07 0.10 -11.32
C ASP A 10 -26.39 0.58 -10.02
N ARG A 11 -25.07 0.77 -10.05
CA ARG A 11 -24.35 1.42 -8.94
C ARG A 11 -24.56 2.94 -9.05
N PRO A 12 -25.05 3.62 -7.99
CA PRO A 12 -25.16 5.06 -8.02
C PRO A 12 -23.77 5.71 -8.16
N ARG A 13 -23.61 6.53 -9.21
CA ARG A 13 -22.45 7.41 -9.39
C ARG A 13 -22.44 8.45 -8.27
N ASN A 14 -21.54 8.28 -7.31
CA ASN A 14 -21.30 9.23 -6.24
C ASN A 14 -20.65 10.51 -6.80
N THR A 15 -21.45 11.44 -7.30
CA THR A 15 -21.00 12.77 -7.74
C THR A 15 -20.97 13.74 -6.55
N ARG A 16 -19.95 13.62 -5.69
CA ARG A 16 -19.64 14.72 -4.76
C ARG A 16 -18.84 15.80 -5.51
N PRO A 17 -19.27 17.07 -5.52
CA PRO A 17 -18.48 18.14 -6.10
C PRO A 17 -17.19 18.30 -5.28
N ARG A 18 -16.04 18.23 -5.95
CA ARG A 18 -14.73 18.52 -5.35
C ARG A 18 -14.66 20.02 -5.07
N SER A 19 -14.74 20.40 -3.80
CA SER A 19 -14.39 21.74 -3.34
C SER A 19 -12.92 22.00 -3.63
N SER A 20 -12.63 22.87 -4.59
CA SER A 20 -11.29 23.36 -4.90
C SER A 20 -10.97 24.57 -4.00
N SER A 21 -10.66 24.32 -2.73
CA SER A 21 -10.11 25.38 -1.87
C SER A 21 -8.61 25.54 -2.16
N SER A 22 -8.26 26.50 -3.01
CA SER A 22 -6.87 26.92 -3.19
C SER A 22 -6.41 27.71 -1.96
N THR A 23 -5.36 27.25 -1.29
CA THR A 23 -4.75 27.85 -0.09
C THR A 23 -3.87 29.09 -0.35
N LEU A 24 -3.96 29.72 -1.54
CA LEU A 24 -3.16 30.91 -1.87
C LEU A 24 -4.04 32.17 -1.81
N ARG A 25 -3.95 32.89 -0.70
CA ARG A 25 -4.69 34.15 -0.48
C ARG A 25 -3.74 35.34 -0.43
N VAL A 26 -3.11 35.76 -1.54
CA VAL A 26 -2.43 37.07 -1.61
C VAL A 26 -2.46 37.69 -3.02
N LYS A 27 -3.10 38.88 -3.06
CA LYS A 27 -3.09 40.02 -4.02
C LYS A 27 -3.61 39.79 -5.45
N SER A 28 -4.42 40.77 -5.88
CA SER A 28 -5.41 40.66 -6.93
C SER A 28 -4.85 40.16 -8.27
N GLN A 29 -5.62 39.29 -8.94
CA GLN A 29 -5.32 38.78 -10.28
C GLN A 29 -4.96 39.90 -11.27
N PHE A 30 -5.50 41.10 -11.06
CA PHE A 30 -5.26 42.28 -11.89
C PHE A 30 -3.81 42.79 -11.84
N GLN A 31 -3.12 42.70 -10.69
CA GLN A 31 -1.74 43.16 -10.54
C GLN A 31 -0.75 42.27 -11.31
N SER A 32 -1.04 40.96 -11.40
CA SER A 32 -0.22 39.98 -12.12
C SER A 32 -0.34 40.07 -13.65
N LEU A 33 -1.42 40.68 -14.16
CA LEU A 33 -1.65 40.80 -15.61
C LEU A 33 -0.85 41.95 -16.24
N ARG A 34 -0.50 42.98 -15.47
CA ARG A 34 0.19 44.18 -15.99
C ARG A 34 1.69 43.97 -16.27
N THR A 35 2.35 43.03 -15.60
CA THR A 35 3.78 42.78 -15.76
C THR A 35 4.16 41.96 -17.00
N ARG A 36 3.17 41.41 -17.75
CA ARG A 36 3.43 40.57 -18.93
C ARG A 36 3.61 41.34 -20.25
N GLY A 37 3.54 42.67 -20.23
CA GLY A 37 3.39 43.49 -21.44
C GLY A 37 4.65 44.15 -22.03
N LEU A 38 5.77 44.26 -21.30
CA LEU A 38 6.84 45.21 -21.69
C LEU A 38 8.11 44.58 -22.30
N CYS A 39 8.11 43.27 -22.58
CA CYS A 39 9.24 42.61 -23.25
C CYS A 39 8.78 41.46 -24.15
N ARG A 40 8.15 41.80 -25.29
CA ARG A 40 7.93 40.83 -26.38
C ARG A 40 8.99 41.02 -27.45
N SER A 41 10.17 40.42 -27.24
CA SER A 41 11.04 40.07 -28.36
C SER A 41 10.29 39.09 -29.29
N PRO A 42 10.57 39.07 -30.61
CA PRO A 42 10.00 38.09 -31.51
C PRO A 42 10.39 36.69 -30.99
N LYS A 43 9.44 35.99 -30.38
CA LYS A 43 9.65 34.61 -29.97
C LYS A 43 9.67 33.77 -31.23
N VAL A 44 10.87 33.50 -31.76
CA VAL A 44 11.08 32.38 -32.67
C VAL A 44 10.51 31.16 -31.96
N ARG A 45 9.40 30.64 -32.48
CA ARG A 45 8.77 29.43 -31.95
C ARG A 45 9.65 28.27 -32.39
N THR A 46 10.71 28.00 -31.64
CA THR A 46 11.42 26.74 -31.76
C THR A 46 10.46 25.66 -31.26
N ASN A 47 10.06 24.77 -32.15
CA ASN A 47 9.29 23.60 -31.77
C ASN A 47 10.22 22.70 -30.97
N LYS A 48 10.18 22.81 -29.65
CA LYS A 48 10.93 21.93 -28.76
C LYS A 48 10.25 20.57 -28.80
N SER A 49 10.89 19.57 -29.41
CA SER A 49 10.52 18.16 -29.23
C SER A 49 11.38 17.54 -28.13
N VAL A 50 10.81 16.56 -27.43
CA VAL A 50 11.53 15.69 -26.51
C VAL A 50 11.43 14.30 -27.10
N GLU A 51 12.57 13.67 -27.29
CA GLU A 51 12.69 12.34 -27.88
C GLU A 51 13.54 11.47 -26.97
N PHE A 52 13.20 10.19 -26.93
CA PHE A 52 13.98 9.19 -26.22
C PHE A 52 14.89 8.51 -27.23
N ALA A 53 16.20 8.55 -26.98
CA ALA A 53 17.19 7.90 -27.84
C ALA A 53 17.44 6.45 -27.42
N PHE A 54 17.55 6.21 -26.10
CA PHE A 54 17.95 4.92 -25.53
C PHE A 54 17.02 4.49 -24.41
N LEU A 55 16.90 3.17 -24.25
CA LEU A 55 16.22 2.49 -23.17
C LEU A 55 17.24 1.68 -22.39
N GLU A 56 17.13 1.71 -21.07
CA GLU A 56 17.89 0.89 -20.14
C GLU A 56 16.97 -0.22 -19.62
N VAL A 57 17.33 -1.48 -19.86
CA VAL A 57 16.55 -2.65 -19.42
C VAL A 57 17.26 -3.29 -18.24
N ARG A 58 16.53 -3.42 -17.12
CA ARG A 58 17.03 -4.02 -15.87
C ARG A 58 16.10 -5.14 -15.44
N GLU A 59 16.67 -6.27 -15.05
CA GLU A 59 15.91 -7.39 -14.48
C GLU A 59 16.06 -7.42 -12.96
N PHE A 60 14.93 -7.58 -12.28
CA PHE A 60 14.88 -7.62 -10.81
C PHE A 60 14.37 -8.99 -10.36
N PRO A 61 14.96 -9.58 -9.30
CA PRO A 61 14.47 -10.82 -8.72
C PRO A 61 13.00 -10.70 -8.28
N MET A 62 12.23 -11.75 -8.55
CA MET A 62 10.87 -11.86 -8.02
C MET A 62 10.90 -12.37 -6.57
N ILE A 63 10.22 -11.66 -5.68
CA ILE A 63 10.15 -11.96 -4.25
C ILE A 63 8.70 -11.96 -3.76
N LEU A 64 8.49 -12.45 -2.53
CA LEU A 64 7.21 -12.38 -1.85
C LEU A 64 6.85 -10.91 -1.54
N GLY A 65 5.64 -10.50 -1.93
CA GLY A 65 5.11 -9.17 -1.61
C GLY A 65 4.24 -9.17 -0.36
N ASP A 66 3.61 -8.02 -0.11
CA ASP A 66 2.66 -7.78 0.99
C ASP A 66 1.29 -7.27 0.50
N ASN A 67 1.07 -7.14 -0.81
CA ASN A 67 -0.15 -6.53 -1.36
C ASN A 67 -1.42 -7.32 -1.00
N PRO A 68 -2.33 -6.75 -0.17
CA PRO A 68 -3.55 -7.45 0.24
C PRO A 68 -4.65 -7.43 -0.83
N SER A 69 -4.44 -6.78 -1.98
CA SER A 69 -5.43 -6.71 -3.06
C SER A 69 -5.41 -7.93 -3.99
N CYS A 70 -4.43 -8.82 -3.85
CA CYS A 70 -4.38 -10.07 -4.59
C CYS A 70 -5.61 -10.92 -4.27
N MET A 71 -6.40 -11.38 -5.25
CA MET A 71 -7.64 -12.14 -4.97
C MET A 71 -7.39 -13.42 -4.14
N ASP A 72 -6.44 -14.25 -4.57
CA ASP A 72 -5.98 -15.45 -3.85
C ASP A 72 -4.47 -15.66 -4.07
N GLY A 73 -3.85 -16.54 -3.29
CA GLY A 73 -2.44 -16.92 -3.42
C GLY A 73 -1.45 -15.84 -2.94
N PRO A 74 -0.14 -16.10 -3.07
CA PRO A 74 0.89 -15.18 -2.63
C PRO A 74 0.96 -13.95 -3.56
N PRO A 75 1.04 -12.72 -3.01
CA PRO A 75 1.45 -11.56 -3.78
C PRO A 75 2.91 -11.73 -4.24
N ILE A 76 3.18 -11.31 -5.47
CA ILE A 76 4.53 -11.21 -6.03
C ILE A 76 4.94 -9.75 -6.08
N THR A 77 6.20 -9.46 -5.81
CA THR A 77 6.82 -8.15 -6.04
C THR A 77 8.23 -8.37 -6.58
N ILE A 78 8.90 -7.28 -6.92
CA ILE A 78 10.32 -7.29 -7.30
C ILE A 78 11.16 -6.78 -6.13
N ASP A 79 12.40 -7.26 -6.06
CA ASP A 79 13.41 -6.72 -5.16
C ASP A 79 13.98 -5.38 -5.69
N TRP A 80 14.72 -4.66 -4.86
CA TRP A 80 15.35 -3.39 -5.22
C TRP A 80 16.67 -3.55 -5.97
N GLY A 81 17.37 -4.67 -5.77
CA GLY A 81 18.59 -5.00 -6.50
C GLY A 81 18.25 -5.54 -7.88
N TYR A 82 18.75 -4.90 -8.92
CA TYR A 82 18.73 -5.50 -10.26
C TYR A 82 19.97 -6.37 -10.46
N ASP A 83 19.88 -7.32 -11.37
CA ASP A 83 21.01 -8.15 -11.78
C ASP A 83 21.86 -7.38 -12.82
N PRO A 84 23.13 -7.04 -12.52
CA PRO A 84 24.00 -6.34 -13.47
C PRO A 84 24.36 -7.17 -14.70
N GLU A 85 24.29 -8.50 -14.63
CA GLU A 85 24.66 -9.38 -15.73
C GLU A 85 23.61 -9.38 -16.85
N THR A 86 22.36 -9.10 -16.50
CA THR A 86 21.22 -9.03 -17.43
C THR A 86 20.84 -7.60 -17.81
N HIS A 87 21.62 -6.61 -17.36
CA HIS A 87 21.41 -5.20 -17.67
C HIS A 87 21.98 -4.85 -19.06
N PHE A 88 21.16 -4.21 -19.89
CA PHE A 88 21.60 -3.73 -21.21
C PHE A 88 20.90 -2.44 -21.64
N ILE A 89 21.55 -1.72 -22.56
CA ILE A 89 21.06 -0.49 -23.17
C ILE A 89 20.78 -0.76 -24.65
N LEU A 90 19.67 -0.24 -25.15
CA LEU A 90 19.24 -0.41 -26.53
C LEU A 90 18.60 0.87 -27.05
N ASP A 91 18.70 1.14 -28.34
CA ASP A 91 18.02 2.29 -28.95
C ASP A 91 16.52 2.01 -29.12
N VAL A 92 15.71 3.07 -29.08
CA VAL A 92 14.25 2.94 -29.13
C VAL A 92 13.76 2.29 -30.43
N ALA A 93 14.44 2.52 -31.56
CA ALA A 93 14.01 1.98 -32.85
C ALA A 93 14.19 0.46 -32.90
N THR A 94 15.31 -0.06 -32.38
CA THR A 94 15.57 -1.48 -32.23
C THR A 94 14.56 -2.14 -31.29
N PHE A 95 14.22 -1.48 -30.17
CA PHE A 95 13.18 -1.99 -29.26
C PHE A 95 11.85 -2.23 -29.96
N GLU A 96 11.34 -1.20 -30.64
CA GLU A 96 9.99 -1.23 -31.21
C GLU A 96 9.89 -2.23 -32.37
N GLN A 97 11.01 -2.52 -33.07
CA GLN A 97 11.07 -3.61 -34.05
C GLN A 97 10.96 -5.00 -33.39
N MET A 98 11.52 -5.19 -32.20
CA MET A 98 11.56 -6.49 -31.51
C MET A 98 10.40 -6.76 -30.55
N ARG A 99 9.74 -5.71 -30.04
CA ARG A 99 8.75 -5.75 -28.93
C ARG A 99 7.57 -6.70 -29.13
N GLY A 100 7.26 -7.06 -30.38
CA GLY A 100 6.12 -7.91 -30.72
C GLY A 100 4.77 -7.24 -30.42
N ARG A 101 3.70 -8.05 -30.43
CA ARG A 101 2.33 -7.53 -30.21
C ARG A 101 2.10 -7.13 -28.75
N ARG A 102 1.38 -6.02 -28.55
CA ARG A 102 0.89 -5.61 -27.23
C ARG A 102 -0.04 -6.69 -26.62
N ARG A 103 0.28 -7.14 -25.41
CA ARG A 103 -0.53 -8.08 -24.64
C ARG A 103 -1.91 -7.49 -24.29
N PRO A 104 -3.02 -8.21 -24.50
CA PRO A 104 -4.33 -7.82 -23.98
C PRO A 104 -4.36 -7.89 -22.45
N THR A 105 -5.32 -7.20 -21.82
CA THR A 105 -5.43 -7.10 -20.36
C THR A 105 -5.54 -8.47 -19.67
N GLY A 106 -6.21 -9.44 -20.29
CA GLY A 106 -6.33 -10.80 -19.74
C GLY A 106 -4.98 -11.50 -19.57
N ASP A 107 -4.05 -11.28 -20.49
CA ASP A 107 -2.70 -11.87 -20.46
C ASP A 107 -1.79 -11.19 -19.42
N LEU A 108 -2.21 -10.06 -18.86
CA LEU A 108 -1.51 -9.38 -17.77
C LEU A 108 -1.91 -9.94 -16.39
N ILE A 109 -2.98 -10.75 -16.31
CA ILE A 109 -3.41 -11.39 -15.06
C ILE A 109 -2.60 -12.67 -14.88
N VAL A 110 -1.81 -12.73 -13.80
CA VAL A 110 -1.01 -13.93 -13.49
C VAL A 110 -1.81 -14.87 -12.56
N PRO A 111 -2.12 -16.10 -12.99
CA PRO A 111 -2.83 -17.07 -12.15
C PRO A 111 -2.04 -17.43 -10.88
N LYS A 112 -2.76 -17.80 -9.82
CA LYS A 112 -2.16 -18.21 -8.53
C LYS A 112 -1.09 -19.30 -8.70
N ALA A 113 -1.41 -20.39 -9.39
CA ALA A 113 -0.50 -21.50 -9.58
C ALA A 113 0.80 -21.08 -10.30
N VAL A 114 0.68 -20.13 -11.23
CA VAL A 114 1.83 -19.57 -11.95
C VAL A 114 2.70 -18.74 -11.01
N ARG A 115 2.10 -17.89 -10.16
CA ARG A 115 2.83 -17.10 -9.15
C ARG A 115 3.54 -17.99 -8.14
N GLU A 116 2.86 -19.02 -7.63
CA GLU A 116 3.45 -19.98 -6.70
C GLU A 116 4.64 -20.71 -7.33
N ARG A 117 4.52 -21.13 -8.60
CA ARG A 117 5.61 -21.75 -9.34
C ARG A 117 6.79 -20.80 -9.54
N TRP A 118 6.56 -19.55 -9.94
CA TRP A 118 7.63 -18.57 -10.10
C TRP A 118 8.39 -18.33 -8.80
N LEU A 119 7.68 -18.14 -7.68
CA LEU A 119 8.31 -17.97 -6.37
C LEU A 119 9.11 -19.20 -5.94
N MET A 120 8.58 -20.40 -6.16
CA MET A 120 9.30 -21.64 -5.88
C MET A 120 10.57 -21.79 -6.74
N ASN A 121 10.53 -21.37 -8.00
CA ASN A 121 11.70 -21.37 -8.87
C ASN A 121 12.76 -20.37 -8.41
N CYS A 122 12.36 -19.28 -7.74
CA CYS A 122 13.26 -18.32 -7.10
C CYS A 122 13.78 -18.81 -5.73
N GLY A 123 13.52 -20.06 -5.34
CA GLY A 123 14.01 -20.63 -4.08
C GLY A 123 13.10 -20.42 -2.87
N VAL A 124 11.93 -19.79 -3.04
CA VAL A 124 10.99 -19.57 -1.94
C VAL A 124 10.30 -20.88 -1.54
N SER A 125 10.33 -21.20 -0.26
CA SER A 125 9.71 -22.42 0.24
C SER A 125 8.17 -22.33 0.26
N LYS A 126 7.50 -23.47 0.11
CA LYS A 126 6.03 -23.56 0.28
C LYS A 126 5.58 -23.07 1.65
N ARG A 127 6.42 -23.24 2.68
CA ARG A 127 6.13 -22.79 4.05
C ARG A 127 6.10 -21.26 4.15
N GLU A 128 7.04 -20.57 3.51
CA GLU A 128 7.09 -19.10 3.45
C GLU A 128 5.92 -18.55 2.65
N ILE A 129 5.60 -19.15 1.49
CA ILE A 129 4.41 -18.81 0.71
C ILE A 129 3.15 -18.90 1.58
N ALA A 130 2.97 -20.01 2.31
CA ALA A 130 1.83 -20.20 3.19
C ALA A 130 1.81 -19.22 4.38
N HIS A 131 2.97 -18.74 4.83
CA HIS A 131 3.08 -17.73 5.86
C HIS A 131 2.57 -16.37 5.35
N VAL A 132 3.08 -15.90 4.22
CA VAL A 132 2.69 -14.61 3.63
C VAL A 132 1.21 -14.59 3.22
N VAL A 133 0.70 -15.69 2.66
CA VAL A 133 -0.74 -15.80 2.34
C VAL A 133 -1.61 -15.61 3.59
N ARG A 134 -1.19 -16.14 4.75
CA ARG A 134 -1.91 -15.91 6.02
C ARG A 134 -1.82 -14.47 6.48
N GLN A 135 -0.67 -13.81 6.34
CA GLN A 135 -0.51 -12.38 6.66
C GLN A 135 -1.44 -11.52 5.81
N VAL A 136 -1.40 -11.69 4.50
CA VAL A 136 -2.27 -10.99 3.55
C VAL A 136 -3.76 -11.20 3.86
N ARG A 137 -4.17 -12.42 4.22
CA ARG A 137 -5.55 -12.69 4.62
C ARG A 137 -5.96 -11.92 5.88
N ARG A 138 -5.07 -11.80 6.87
CA ARG A 138 -5.32 -10.98 8.06
C ARG A 138 -5.45 -9.51 7.69
N GLU A 139 -4.56 -8.98 6.86
CA GLU A 139 -4.63 -7.58 6.43
C GLU A 139 -5.88 -7.26 5.63
N LYS A 140 -6.30 -8.15 4.72
CA LYS A 140 -7.58 -8.05 4.03
C LYS A 140 -8.75 -7.96 5.01
N HIS A 141 -8.76 -8.84 6.01
CA HIS A 141 -9.79 -8.86 7.03
C HIS A 141 -9.78 -7.56 7.85
N SER A 142 -8.61 -7.11 8.30
CA SER A 142 -8.47 -5.83 9.01
C SER A 142 -8.98 -4.66 8.16
N ARG A 143 -8.65 -4.58 6.87
CA ARG A 143 -9.15 -3.54 5.97
C ARG A 143 -10.67 -3.61 5.78
N MET A 144 -11.23 -4.80 5.68
CA MET A 144 -12.68 -4.99 5.60
C MET A 144 -13.38 -4.48 6.87
N VAL A 145 -12.84 -4.80 8.04
CA VAL A 145 -13.36 -4.33 9.33
C VAL A 145 -13.20 -2.82 9.47
N SER A 146 -12.03 -2.26 9.14
CA SER A 146 -11.82 -0.80 9.16
C SER A 146 -12.78 -0.08 8.22
N ASN A 147 -12.94 -0.56 6.98
CA ASN A 147 -13.88 0.02 6.02
C ASN A 147 -15.34 -0.07 6.51
N HIS A 148 -15.72 -1.15 7.20
CA HIS A 148 -17.04 -1.25 7.81
C HIS A 148 -17.20 -0.25 8.96
N ASN A 149 -16.17 -0.14 9.80
CA ASN A 149 -16.14 0.75 10.96
C ASN A 149 -16.02 2.23 10.60
N GLN A 150 -15.60 2.57 9.37
CA GLN A 150 -15.55 3.96 8.90
C GLN A 150 -16.88 4.69 9.04
N ASN A 151 -18.00 3.97 8.89
CA ASN A 151 -19.33 4.55 9.10
C ASN A 151 -19.61 4.91 10.58
N PHE A 152 -18.83 4.36 11.50
CA PHE A 152 -18.92 4.54 12.94
C PHE A 152 -17.70 5.27 13.52
N ASP A 153 -16.79 5.80 12.70
CA ASP A 153 -15.57 6.49 13.17
C ASP A 153 -15.85 7.60 14.20
N PRO A 154 -16.87 8.48 14.02
CA PRO A 154 -17.18 9.50 15.03
C PRO A 154 -17.64 8.91 16.37
N LEU A 155 -18.37 7.80 16.32
CA LEU A 155 -18.86 7.09 17.51
C LEU A 155 -17.71 6.36 18.21
N ASN A 156 -16.87 5.67 17.44
CA ASN A 156 -15.69 4.97 17.92
C ASN A 156 -14.71 5.95 18.59
N GLU A 157 -14.47 7.12 17.99
CA GLU A 157 -13.61 8.17 18.55
C GLU A 157 -14.18 8.73 19.88
N ALA A 158 -15.50 8.93 19.96
CA ALA A 158 -16.16 9.38 21.19
C ALA A 158 -16.10 8.33 22.32
N ILE A 159 -16.28 7.05 21.98
CA ILE A 159 -16.15 5.93 22.93
C ILE A 159 -14.71 5.79 23.41
N GLU A 160 -13.71 5.96 22.54
CA GLU A 160 -12.29 5.87 22.92
C GLU A 160 -11.88 7.02 23.87
N LYS A 161 -12.37 8.24 23.63
CA LYS A 161 -12.15 9.39 24.52
C LYS A 161 -12.78 9.18 25.90
N THR A 162 -13.97 8.59 25.97
CA THR A 162 -14.68 8.34 27.24
C THR A 162 -14.09 7.16 28.02
N THR A 163 -13.72 6.07 27.34
CA THR A 163 -13.06 4.91 27.98
C THR A 163 -11.67 5.26 28.53
N SER A 164 -10.94 6.19 27.90
CA SER A 164 -9.68 6.72 28.45
C SER A 164 -9.88 7.49 29.78
N GLY A 165 -11.03 8.11 29.99
CA GLY A 165 -11.42 8.71 31.27
C GLY A 165 -11.83 7.66 32.31
N ILE A 166 -12.56 6.63 31.88
CA ILE A 166 -13.01 5.53 32.75
C ILE A 166 -11.85 4.65 33.22
N LYS A 167 -10.82 4.42 32.38
CA LYS A 167 -9.58 3.72 32.77
C LYS A 167 -8.88 4.42 33.93
N LYS A 168 -8.85 5.76 33.95
CA LYS A 168 -8.32 6.52 35.09
C LYS A 168 -9.13 6.24 36.35
N LEU A 169 -10.47 6.22 36.26
CA LEU A 169 -11.34 5.92 37.40
C LEU A 169 -11.19 4.48 37.93
N PHE A 170 -10.95 3.50 37.05
CA PHE A 170 -10.71 2.11 37.45
C PHE A 170 -9.33 1.89 38.08
N VAL A 171 -8.27 2.55 37.60
CA VAL A 171 -6.93 2.51 38.23
C VAL A 171 -6.97 3.11 39.64
N PHE A 172 -7.79 4.13 39.87
CA PHE A 172 -7.99 4.72 41.19
C PHE A 172 -8.87 3.89 42.15
N LYS A 173 -9.57 2.85 41.65
CA LYS A 173 -10.46 1.98 42.45
C LYS A 173 -9.92 0.55 42.60
N LYS A 174 -8.59 0.38 42.75
CA LYS A 174 -8.05 -0.87 43.34
C LYS A 174 -8.35 -0.89 44.84
N SER A 175 -9.05 -1.93 45.30
CA SER A 175 -9.41 -2.15 46.71
C SER A 175 -8.17 -2.57 47.54
N SER A 176 -8.15 -2.21 48.83
CA SER A 176 -7.11 -2.55 49.81
C SER A 176 -6.76 -4.05 49.84
N TYR A 177 -7.74 -4.90 49.51
CA TYR A 177 -7.62 -6.36 49.47
C TYR A 177 -6.71 -6.86 48.33
N GLU A 178 -6.78 -6.27 47.14
CA GLU A 178 -5.93 -6.67 46.01
C GLU A 178 -4.48 -6.26 46.24
N ARG A 179 -4.25 -5.13 46.94
CA ARG A 179 -2.91 -4.68 47.31
C ARG A 179 -2.28 -5.58 48.39
N SER A 180 -3.09 -6.19 49.25
CA SER A 180 -2.60 -7.18 50.23
C SER A 180 -2.27 -8.53 49.60
N LEU A 181 -2.98 -8.99 48.56
CA LEU A 181 -2.67 -10.26 47.89
C LEU A 181 -1.34 -10.24 47.14
N GLU A 182 -0.95 -9.09 46.61
CA GLU A 182 0.33 -8.90 45.90
C GLU A 182 1.52 -8.82 46.87
N SER A 183 1.27 -8.59 48.16
CA SER A 183 2.28 -8.59 49.24
C SER A 183 2.66 -10.00 49.74
N TYR A 184 1.87 -11.04 49.43
CA TYR A 184 2.11 -12.41 49.93
C TYR A 184 2.88 -13.31 48.94
N HIS A 185 3.28 -12.78 47.80
CA HIS A 185 3.99 -13.53 46.78
C HIS A 185 5.39 -12.94 46.51
N GLU A 186 6.25 -12.92 47.53
CA GLU A 186 7.69 -13.08 47.29
C GLU A 186 8.00 -14.57 47.15
N PRO A 187 8.52 -15.06 46.01
CA PRO A 187 9.16 -16.35 45.99
C PRO A 187 10.50 -16.24 46.71
N GLU A 188 10.65 -16.96 47.81
CA GLU A 188 11.97 -17.30 48.34
C GLU A 188 12.77 -18.01 47.25
N HIS A 189 13.68 -17.27 46.63
CA HIS A 189 14.78 -17.83 45.85
C HIS A 189 16.06 -17.01 46.11
N SER A 190 16.50 -17.05 47.35
CA SER A 190 17.89 -16.83 47.76
C SER A 190 18.08 -17.74 48.98
N LEU A 191 18.98 -18.72 49.08
CA LEU A 191 20.34 -18.84 48.60
C LEU A 191 20.69 -20.33 48.55
N SER A 192 21.09 -20.87 47.39
CA SER A 192 21.97 -22.04 47.35
C SER A 192 23.15 -21.72 46.45
N ARG A 193 24.16 -21.11 47.07
CA ARG A 193 25.57 -21.13 46.64
C ARG A 193 26.44 -20.63 47.79
N ARG A 194 26.84 -21.56 48.64
CA ARG A 194 28.12 -21.49 49.36
C ARG A 194 28.78 -22.87 49.30
N VAL A 195 29.81 -22.94 48.47
CA VAL A 195 31.13 -23.57 48.68
C VAL A 195 31.19 -24.68 49.73
N TYR A 196 31.45 -25.91 49.30
CA TYR A 196 32.74 -26.60 49.50
C TYR A 196 33.06 -27.42 48.25
#